data_AF-A0A7S4FF12-F1
#
_entry.id   AF-A0A7S4FF12-F1
#
_cell.length_a   1.000
_cell.length_b   1.000
_cell.length_c   1.000
_cell.angle_alpha   90.00
_cell.angle_beta   90.00
_cell.angle_gamma   90.00
#
_symmetry.space_group_name_H-M   'P 1'
#
loop_
_entity.id
_entity.type
_entity.pdbx_description
1 polymer ?
#
loop_
_entity_poly.entity_id
_entity_poly.type
_entity_poly.pdbx_seq_one_letter_code
_entity_poly.pdbx_strand_id
1 'polypeptide(L)'
;FFFVVGLLGASKILSLVIFRNLSKPVWSCTRLFMSDSEDVRSVHSDHIAEVHDIPMSVVRRPIPSILDEAKVELMIDAIKGGKKDDLPPIDVLWIKGTKVPGANYYFAFGGCHRWEAHKRTNQETIAAKLVRANPQDLKVYLGSSAPDL
;
A
#
# COMPACT_ATOMS: atom_id res chain seq x y z
N PHE A 1 -56.46 -15.23 -29.90
CA PHE A 1 -56.83 -16.43 -30.66
C PHE A 1 -56.37 -16.25 -32.10
N PHE A 2 -55.24 -16.84 -32.48
CA PHE A 2 -55.02 -17.45 -33.79
C PHE A 2 -53.85 -18.43 -33.62
N PHE A 3 -54.06 -19.63 -34.14
CA PHE A 3 -53.33 -20.86 -33.92
C PHE A 3 -52.78 -21.31 -35.30
N VAL A 4 -51.78 -22.21 -35.31
CA VAL A 4 -51.34 -23.12 -36.42
C VAL A 4 -50.29 -22.58 -37.42
N VAL A 5 -49.22 -23.27 -37.86
CA VAL A 5 -48.53 -24.57 -37.59
C VAL A 5 -47.17 -24.59 -38.34
N GLY A 6 -46.21 -25.40 -37.84
CA GLY A 6 -45.31 -26.23 -38.67
C GLY A 6 -43.89 -25.69 -38.92
N LEU A 7 -42.83 -26.51 -39.07
CA LEU A 7 -42.68 -27.96 -39.06
C LEU A 7 -41.16 -28.29 -38.97
N LEU A 8 -40.83 -29.38 -38.26
CA LEU A 8 -39.69 -30.32 -38.37
C LEU A 8 -38.29 -29.90 -38.90
N GLY A 9 -37.24 -30.38 -38.19
CA GLY A 9 -35.92 -30.62 -38.78
C GLY A 9 -34.89 -31.18 -37.79
N ALA A 10 -34.79 -32.51 -37.70
CA ALA A 10 -33.79 -33.26 -36.93
C ALA A 10 -32.46 -33.38 -37.70
N SER A 11 -31.33 -33.50 -36.99
CA SER A 11 -30.37 -34.63 -37.10
C SER A 11 -29.04 -34.35 -36.39
N LYS A 12 -28.58 -35.37 -35.66
CA LYS A 12 -27.28 -35.47 -34.98
C LYS A 12 -26.24 -36.13 -35.91
N ILE A 13 -25.00 -36.19 -35.41
CA ILE A 13 -24.02 -37.31 -35.45
C ILE A 13 -22.69 -37.04 -36.20
N LEU A 14 -21.60 -37.25 -35.42
CA LEU A 14 -20.17 -37.57 -35.69
C LEU A 14 -19.40 -36.86 -36.81
N SER A 15 -18.22 -36.34 -36.42
CA SER A 15 -17.00 -37.04 -36.81
C SER A 15 -15.88 -36.92 -35.78
N LEU A 16 -15.14 -38.02 -35.69
CA LEU A 16 -14.09 -38.42 -34.77
C LEU A 16 -12.74 -38.16 -35.44
N VAL A 17 -11.78 -37.48 -34.79
CA VAL A 17 -10.35 -37.64 -35.11
C VAL A 17 -9.51 -37.58 -33.83
N ILE A 18 -8.67 -38.60 -33.67
CA ILE A 18 -7.76 -38.90 -32.56
C ILE A 18 -6.33 -38.50 -32.97
N PHE A 19 -5.46 -38.37 -31.96
CA PHE A 19 -3.97 -38.34 -31.95
C PHE A 19 -3.36 -36.94 -32.09
N ARG A 20 -2.38 -36.52 -31.28
CA ARG A 20 -1.23 -37.30 -30.79
C ARG A 20 -0.52 -36.61 -29.61
N ASN A 21 -0.03 -37.47 -28.72
CA ASN A 21 0.78 -37.26 -27.53
C ASN A 21 2.17 -36.64 -27.85
N LEU A 22 2.62 -35.65 -27.07
CA LEU A 22 4.05 -35.38 -26.85
C LEU A 22 4.35 -34.91 -25.41
N SER A 23 4.88 -35.87 -24.67
CA SER A 23 5.88 -35.82 -23.58
C SER A 23 6.51 -34.48 -23.17
N LYS A 24 6.63 -34.37 -21.84
CA LYS A 24 7.23 -33.38 -20.91
C LYS A 24 8.68 -32.93 -21.26
N PRO A 25 9.20 -31.88 -20.58
CA PRO A 25 9.94 -32.21 -19.35
C PRO A 25 9.52 -31.40 -18.12
N VAL A 26 9.34 -32.18 -17.04
CA VAL A 26 9.30 -31.74 -15.64
C VAL A 26 10.71 -31.30 -15.27
N TRP A 27 10.86 -30.05 -14.87
CA TRP A 27 12.06 -29.61 -14.17
C TRP A 27 11.99 -30.15 -12.73
N SER A 28 12.60 -31.31 -12.54
CA SER A 28 12.87 -31.88 -11.22
C SER A 28 14.04 -31.10 -10.61
N CYS A 29 13.74 -30.04 -9.86
CA CYS A 29 14.70 -29.53 -8.88
C CYS A 29 14.52 -30.36 -7.61
N THR A 30 15.49 -31.20 -7.36
CA THR A 30 15.61 -32.11 -6.23
C THR A 30 15.24 -31.41 -4.92
N ARG A 31 14.32 -32.02 -4.18
CA ARG A 31 13.98 -31.70 -2.79
C ARG A 31 15.23 -31.86 -1.93
N LEU A 32 15.98 -30.78 -1.73
CA LEU A 32 16.94 -30.68 -0.65
C LEU A 32 16.19 -30.48 0.66
N PHE A 33 16.64 -31.21 1.67
CA PHE A 33 16.15 -31.21 3.03
C PHE A 33 15.89 -29.79 3.55
N MET A 34 14.65 -29.53 3.94
CA MET A 34 14.29 -28.37 4.76
C MET A 34 14.79 -28.64 6.18
N SER A 35 15.90 -28.00 6.54
CA SER A 35 16.38 -27.87 7.91
C SER A 35 16.38 -26.39 8.26
N ASP A 36 15.58 -26.07 9.27
CA ASP A 36 15.33 -24.81 9.97
C ASP A 36 15.23 -23.50 9.18
N SER A 37 14.07 -22.87 9.35
CA SER A 37 13.66 -21.60 8.78
C SER A 37 14.44 -20.42 9.35
N GLU A 38 15.59 -20.11 8.75
CA GLU A 38 16.12 -18.75 8.75
C GLU A 38 15.33 -17.94 7.72
N ASP A 39 14.54 -16.99 8.21
CA ASP A 39 13.66 -16.09 7.48
C ASP A 39 14.47 -15.18 6.53
N VAL A 40 14.83 -15.68 5.35
CA VAL A 40 15.50 -14.91 4.29
C VAL A 40 14.50 -13.95 3.61
N ARG A 41 14.06 -12.93 4.35
CA ARG A 41 13.40 -11.78 3.73
C ARG A 41 14.44 -11.03 2.91
N SER A 42 14.13 -10.79 1.63
CA SER A 42 14.94 -9.88 0.84
C SER A 42 14.81 -8.47 1.42
N VAL A 43 15.82 -7.62 1.23
CA VAL A 43 15.75 -6.18 1.58
C VAL A 43 14.50 -5.51 0.99
N HIS A 44 13.94 -6.05 -0.10
CA HIS A 44 12.71 -5.57 -0.76
C HIS A 44 11.41 -6.06 -0.08
N SER A 45 11.49 -7.02 0.83
CA SER A 45 10.37 -7.66 1.53
C SER A 45 10.29 -7.30 3.02
N ASP A 46 11.40 -6.82 3.60
CA ASP A 46 11.54 -6.56 5.05
C ASP A 46 10.71 -5.39 5.57
N HIS A 47 10.18 -4.58 4.66
CA HIS A 47 9.43 -3.40 5.01
C HIS A 47 7.94 -3.60 4.82
N ILE A 48 7.34 -4.44 5.67
CA ILE A 48 5.88 -4.57 5.74
C ILE A 48 5.34 -3.22 6.19
N ALA A 49 4.72 -2.52 5.25
CA ALA A 49 4.21 -1.19 5.46
C ALA A 49 2.69 -1.28 5.63
N GLU A 50 2.28 -1.48 6.88
CA GLU A 50 0.88 -1.50 7.27
C GLU A 50 0.32 -0.07 7.25
N VAL A 51 -0.93 0.05 6.81
CA VAL A 51 -1.68 1.32 6.83
C VAL A 51 -2.44 1.40 8.15
N HIS A 52 -2.23 2.48 8.87
CA HIS A 52 -2.89 2.75 10.15
C HIS A 52 -3.42 4.18 10.17
N ASP A 53 -4.54 4.39 10.87
CA ASP A 53 -4.98 5.74 11.24
C ASP A 53 -4.17 6.22 12.43
N ILE A 54 -3.32 7.22 12.20
CA ILE A 54 -2.48 7.81 13.24
C ILE A 54 -2.98 9.21 13.61
N PRO A 55 -2.90 9.60 14.90
CA PRO A 55 -3.25 10.95 15.31
C PRO A 55 -2.29 11.96 14.70
N MET A 56 -2.81 13.04 14.13
CA MET A 56 -1.97 14.06 13.49
C MET A 56 -1.06 14.79 14.49
N SER A 57 -1.41 14.80 15.77
CA SER A 57 -0.62 15.45 16.84
C SER A 57 0.74 14.80 17.09
N VAL A 58 0.92 13.50 16.79
CA VAL A 58 2.18 12.80 17.07
C VAL A 58 3.19 12.87 15.92
N VAL A 59 2.73 13.27 14.73
CA VAL A 59 3.56 13.29 13.51
C VAL A 59 4.30 14.62 13.41
N ARG A 60 5.62 14.55 13.33
CA ARG A 60 6.47 15.73 13.17
C ARG A 60 6.74 16.01 11.70
N ARG A 61 6.62 17.30 11.31
CA ARG A 61 6.88 17.79 9.96
C ARG A 61 7.97 18.88 9.99
N PRO A 62 9.25 18.51 9.93
CA PRO A 62 10.33 19.48 10.09
C PRO A 62 10.49 20.43 8.89
N ILE A 63 10.05 20.02 7.70
CA ILE A 63 10.21 20.79 6.46
C ILE A 63 8.89 21.50 6.15
N PRO A 64 8.91 22.82 5.87
CA PRO A 64 7.71 23.55 5.50
C PRO A 64 7.11 23.00 4.21
N SER A 65 5.79 22.89 4.17
CA SER A 65 5.05 22.40 3.01
C SER A 65 4.94 23.47 1.94
N ILE A 66 5.25 23.10 0.69
CA ILE A 66 4.85 23.86 -0.50
C ILE A 66 3.45 23.36 -0.90
N LEU A 67 2.49 24.28 -0.97
CA LEU A 67 1.09 23.97 -1.21
C LEU A 67 0.60 24.59 -2.51
N ASP A 68 -0.34 23.87 -3.12
CA ASP A 68 -1.11 24.28 -4.29
C ASP A 68 -2.57 24.29 -3.82
N GLU A 69 -3.13 25.48 -3.67
CA GLU A 69 -4.43 25.67 -3.01
C GLU A 69 -5.55 24.93 -3.75
N ALA A 70 -5.52 24.92 -5.08
CA ALA A 70 -6.53 24.20 -5.87
C ALA A 70 -6.53 22.69 -5.57
N LYS A 71 -5.36 22.08 -5.35
CA LYS A 71 -5.26 20.67 -4.96
C LYS A 71 -5.73 20.43 -3.54
N VAL A 72 -5.46 21.36 -2.63
CA VAL A 72 -5.92 21.27 -1.23
C VAL A 72 -7.45 21.34 -1.18
N GLU A 73 -8.06 22.26 -1.93
CA GLU A 73 -9.52 22.40 -2.03
C GLU A 73 -10.19 21.12 -2.53
N LEU A 74 -9.67 20.52 -3.61
CA LEU A 74 -10.19 19.24 -4.12
C LEU A 74 -10.16 18.13 -3.07
N MET A 75 -9.09 18.05 -2.26
CA MET A 75 -8.98 17.06 -1.19
C MET A 75 -9.90 17.38 0.00
N ILE A 76 -10.08 18.66 0.33
CA ILE A 76 -11.06 19.10 1.34
C ILE A 76 -12.47 18.69 0.92
N ASP A 77 -12.82 18.89 -0.35
CA ASP A 77 -14.13 18.52 -0.88
C ASP A 77 -14.33 17.01 -0.87
N ALA A 78 -13.30 16.22 -1.19
CA ALA A 78 -13.33 14.77 -1.06
C ALA A 78 -13.57 14.33 0.40
N ILE A 79 -12.87 14.92 1.37
CA ILE A 79 -13.04 14.62 2.80
C ILE A 79 -14.45 14.98 3.27
N LYS A 80 -14.94 16.18 2.96
CA LYS A 80 -16.29 16.64 3.31
C LYS A 80 -17.38 15.82 2.64
N GLY A 81 -17.13 15.33 1.42
CA GLY A 81 -18.01 14.45 0.66
C GLY A 81 -18.00 12.98 1.11
N GLY A 82 -17.30 12.64 2.21
CA GLY A 82 -17.25 11.28 2.75
C GLY A 82 -16.33 10.33 1.97
N LYS A 83 -15.47 10.85 1.10
CA LYS A 83 -14.50 10.08 0.29
C LYS A 83 -13.08 10.19 0.86
N LYS A 84 -12.97 10.26 2.19
CA LYS A 84 -11.69 10.33 2.89
C LYS A 84 -10.83 9.09 2.62
N ASP A 85 -11.46 7.91 2.61
CA ASP A 85 -10.78 6.62 2.43
C ASP A 85 -10.28 6.40 0.99
N ASP A 86 -10.78 7.18 0.02
CA ASP A 86 -10.30 7.18 -1.35
C ASP A 86 -8.95 7.93 -1.49
N LEU A 87 -8.58 8.76 -0.52
CA LEU A 87 -7.31 9.47 -0.54
C LEU A 87 -6.17 8.50 -0.17
N PRO A 88 -5.07 8.48 -0.94
CA PRO A 88 -3.96 7.58 -0.65
C PRO A 88 -3.31 7.94 0.69
N PRO A 89 -2.90 6.94 1.49
CA PRO A 89 -2.27 7.17 2.78
C PRO A 89 -0.95 7.94 2.63
N ILE A 90 -0.57 8.69 3.66
CA ILE A 90 0.72 9.37 3.71
C ILE A 90 1.82 8.41 4.16
N ASP A 91 3.05 8.60 3.68
CA ASP A 91 4.20 7.84 4.18
C ASP A 91 4.75 8.50 5.43
N VAL A 92 4.89 7.72 6.50
CA VAL A 92 5.37 8.19 7.81
C VAL A 92 6.52 7.32 8.28
N LEU A 93 7.69 7.92 8.46
CA LEU A 93 8.84 7.25 9.02
C LEU A 93 8.60 7.02 10.52
N TRP A 94 8.61 5.76 10.92
CA TRP A 94 8.57 5.32 12.31
C TRP A 94 9.98 4.93 12.76
N ILE A 95 10.53 5.71 13.67
CA ILE A 95 11.88 5.52 14.21
C ILE A 95 11.77 5.20 15.71
N LYS A 96 12.44 4.13 16.14
CA LYS A 96 12.59 3.81 17.56
C LYS A 96 13.71 4.67 18.16
N GLY A 97 13.43 5.30 19.30
CA GLY A 97 14.40 6.09 20.04
C GLY A 97 15.54 5.22 20.57
N THR A 98 16.76 5.75 20.55
CA THR A 98 17.94 5.08 21.08
C THR A 98 18.26 5.54 22.50
N LYS A 99 17.88 6.77 22.86
CA LYS A 99 18.13 7.34 24.19
C LYS A 99 17.11 6.92 25.23
N VAL A 100 15.83 6.91 24.85
CA VAL A 100 14.72 6.56 25.74
C VAL A 100 14.17 5.21 25.30
N PRO A 101 14.36 4.13 26.09
CA PRO A 101 13.86 2.81 25.76
C PRO A 101 12.35 2.83 25.50
N GLY A 102 11.92 2.30 24.35
CA GLY A 102 10.51 2.24 23.98
C GLY A 102 9.92 3.54 23.42
N ALA A 103 10.70 4.61 23.28
CA ALA A 103 10.23 5.82 22.60
C ALA A 103 10.03 5.58 21.09
N ASN A 104 8.94 6.10 20.55
CA ASN A 104 8.61 6.01 19.14
C ASN A 104 8.43 7.42 18.56
N TYR A 105 9.04 7.64 17.41
CA TYR A 105 9.06 8.93 16.75
C TYR A 105 8.51 8.80 15.33
N TYR A 106 7.57 9.67 14.99
CA TYR A 106 6.88 9.67 13.70
C TYR A 106 7.22 10.94 12.92
N PHE A 107 7.68 10.77 11.68
CA PHE A 107 8.06 11.87 10.80
C PHE A 107 7.39 11.75 9.44
N ALA A 108 6.83 12.86 8.94
CA ALA A 108 6.26 12.91 7.60
C ALA A 108 6.92 14.03 6.77
N PHE A 109 7.48 13.64 5.62
CA PHE A 109 8.09 14.57 4.66
C PHE A 109 7.20 14.80 3.45
N GLY A 110 6.49 13.77 2.99
CA GLY A 110 5.57 13.82 1.86
C GLY A 110 4.15 14.27 2.22
N GLY A 111 3.22 14.08 1.28
CA GLY A 111 1.79 14.24 1.54
C GLY A 111 1.37 15.63 2.05
N CYS A 112 2.06 16.71 1.65
CA CYS A 112 1.77 18.07 2.11
C CYS A 112 0.31 18.50 1.89
N HIS A 113 -0.22 18.36 0.66
CA HIS A 113 -1.60 18.76 0.36
C HIS A 113 -2.63 17.92 1.12
N ARG A 114 -2.42 16.60 1.23
CA ARG A 114 -3.29 15.68 1.98
C ARG A 114 -3.35 16.05 3.45
N TRP A 115 -2.19 16.27 4.05
CA TRP A 115 -2.09 16.72 5.43
C TRP A 115 -2.80 18.05 5.67
N GLU A 116 -2.59 19.03 4.78
CA GLU A 116 -3.22 20.34 4.91
C GLU A 116 -4.74 20.25 4.78
N ALA A 117 -5.25 19.40 3.87
CA ALA A 117 -6.68 19.15 3.74
C ALA A 117 -7.28 18.56 5.02
N HIS A 118 -6.62 17.56 5.63
CA HIS A 118 -7.03 16.98 6.91
C HIS A 118 -6.97 18.02 8.05
N LYS A 119 -5.93 18.86 8.07
CA LYS A 119 -5.77 19.92 9.08
C LYS A 119 -6.88 20.97 8.97
N ARG A 120 -7.17 21.47 7.76
CA ARG A 120 -8.22 22.48 7.53
C ARG A 120 -9.64 21.95 7.77
N THR A 121 -9.83 20.63 7.67
CA THR A 121 -11.10 19.96 7.98
C THR A 121 -11.17 19.45 9.43
N ASN A 122 -10.21 19.80 10.28
CA ASN A 122 -10.13 19.40 11.69
C ASN A 122 -10.22 17.89 11.91
N GLN A 123 -9.59 17.10 11.03
CA GLN A 123 -9.46 15.66 11.24
C GLN A 123 -8.45 15.38 12.35
N GLU A 124 -8.80 14.51 13.29
CA GLU A 124 -7.88 14.10 14.36
C GLU A 124 -6.83 13.09 13.86
N THR A 125 -7.23 12.25 12.90
CA THR A 125 -6.42 11.16 12.35
C THR A 125 -6.25 11.24 10.84
N ILE A 126 -5.14 10.68 10.38
CA ILE A 126 -4.81 10.53 8.96
C ILE A 126 -4.32 9.11 8.68
N ALA A 127 -4.79 8.53 7.58
CA ALA A 127 -4.33 7.24 7.10
C ALA A 127 -2.84 7.35 6.72
N ALA A 128 -2.01 6.55 7.36
CA ALA A 128 -0.57 6.58 7.18
C ALA A 128 -0.01 5.18 7.00
N LYS A 129 0.87 5.05 6.02
CA LYS A 129 1.72 3.89 5.85
C LYS A 129 2.94 4.06 6.75
N LEU A 130 3.02 3.22 7.79
CA LEU A 130 4.14 3.28 8.73
C LEU A 130 5.36 2.61 8.14
N VAL A 131 6.43 3.40 7.99
CA VAL A 131 7.68 2.99 7.40
C VAL A 131 8.76 2.89 8.49
N ARG A 132 9.11 1.68 8.95
CA ARG A 132 10.18 1.42 9.93
C ARG A 132 11.56 1.92 9.47
N ALA A 133 12.04 3.00 10.04
CA ALA A 133 13.29 3.64 9.67
C ALA A 133 14.27 3.70 10.84
N ASN A 134 15.55 3.82 10.52
CA ASN A 134 16.62 4.06 11.47
C ASN A 134 16.91 5.56 11.61
N PRO A 135 17.53 6.02 12.71
CA PRO A 135 17.93 7.43 12.87
C PRO A 135 18.84 7.95 11.75
N GLN A 136 19.60 7.07 11.10
CA GLN A 136 20.45 7.40 9.95
C GLN A 136 19.61 7.77 8.72
N ASP A 137 18.45 7.14 8.52
CA ASP A 137 17.55 7.46 7.40
C ASP A 137 16.98 8.88 7.56
N LEU A 138 16.79 9.33 8.81
CA LEU A 138 16.37 10.70 9.10
C LEU A 138 17.40 11.74 8.65
N LYS A 139 18.69 11.39 8.66
CA LYS A 139 19.78 12.27 8.20
C LYS A 139 19.75 12.49 6.69
N VAL A 140 19.14 11.60 5.91
CA VAL A 140 18.94 11.82 4.47
C VAL A 140 18.04 13.04 4.22
N TYR A 141 17.07 13.28 5.10
CA TYR A 141 16.14 14.40 4.98
C TYR A 141 16.61 15.66 5.72
N LEU A 142 17.19 15.50 6.90
CA LEU A 142 17.52 16.62 7.79
C LEU A 142 19.02 16.97 7.84
N GLY A 143 19.88 16.15 7.25
CA GLY A 143 21.33 16.34 7.30
C GLY A 143 21.86 16.44 8.74
N SER A 144 22.66 17.48 9.01
CA SER A 144 23.18 17.78 10.35
C SER A 144 22.12 18.29 11.32
N SER A 145 20.92 18.67 10.85
CA SER A 145 19.80 19.10 11.68
C SER A 145 18.97 17.93 12.22
N ALA A 146 19.32 16.68 11.91
CA ALA A 146 18.64 15.51 12.45
C ALA A 146 18.80 15.46 13.98
N PRO A 147 17.70 15.37 14.75
CA PRO A 147 17.77 15.25 16.19
C PRO A 147 18.35 13.89 16.60
N ASP A 148 18.98 13.86 17.75
CA ASP A 148 19.51 12.64 18.36
C ASP A 148 18.43 12.01 19.27
N LEU A 149 17.81 10.94 18.77
CA LEU A 149 16.55 10.32 19.22
C LEU A 149 16.74 9.20 20.26
#